data_AF-A0A946E2E5-F1
#
_entry.id   AF-A0A946E2E5-F1
#
_cell.length_a   1.000
_cell.length_b   1.000
_cell.length_c   1.000
_cell.angle_alpha   90.00
_cell.angle_beta   90.00
_cell.angle_gamma   90.00
#
_symmetry.space_group_name_H-M   'P 1'
#
loop_
_entity.id
_entity.type
_entity.pdbx_description
1 polymer ?
#
loop_
_entity_poly.entity_id
_entity_poly.type
_entity_poly.pdbx_seq_one_letter_code
_entity_poly.pdbx_strand_id
1 'polypeptide(L)'
;MTVQGLIEAVDDAVPLITLTTAGYAAWIVSQPARVATWLRRTGFEAEAGHWQVVPEVDGDIAMVVAGLGDTPDLWSAASLPSELPDDLCLALDPDGEGAADAVAEGWAAGCHRFTRYRKTKRGHASLVWPQNCDRSGVTARAEAVCLGRDLVNTPAEDMGPADLEDAAEAIAQRAGATLSVIQGEKLLSEGYPAVHAVGRASARPPRLLDLHWGRDDAPRVTLVGKGVCFD
;
A
#
# COMPACT_ATOMS: atom_id res chain seq x y z
N MET A 1 -14.69 5.43 -0.65
CA MET A 1 -13.47 5.65 -1.45
C MET A 1 -13.11 4.34 -2.12
N THR A 2 -12.65 4.36 -3.36
CA THR A 2 -12.21 3.15 -4.08
C THR A 2 -10.72 2.97 -3.82
N VAL A 3 -10.31 1.84 -3.24
CA VAL A 3 -8.89 1.49 -3.10
C VAL A 3 -8.32 1.26 -4.49
N GLN A 4 -7.20 1.92 -4.81
CA GLN A 4 -6.61 1.82 -6.16
C GLN A 4 -6.25 0.38 -6.51
N GLY A 5 -6.61 -0.04 -7.73
CA GLY A 5 -6.29 -1.37 -8.25
C GLY A 5 -7.16 -2.52 -7.74
N LEU A 6 -8.06 -2.30 -6.78
CA LEU A 6 -8.98 -3.33 -6.29
C LEU A 6 -10.39 -3.08 -6.84
N ILE A 7 -10.97 -4.07 -7.50
CA ILE A 7 -12.26 -3.99 -8.19
C ILE A 7 -13.25 -5.04 -7.68
N GLU A 8 -14.54 -4.82 -7.94
CA GLU A 8 -15.55 -5.86 -7.74
C GLU A 8 -15.45 -6.95 -8.80
N ALA A 9 -16.18 -8.05 -8.60
CA ALA A 9 -16.13 -9.22 -9.46
C ALA A 9 -16.46 -8.90 -10.93
N VAL A 10 -15.73 -9.57 -11.83
CA VAL A 10 -15.91 -9.54 -13.29
C VAL A 10 -15.84 -10.97 -13.83
N ASP A 11 -16.59 -11.27 -14.89
CA ASP A 11 -16.77 -12.64 -15.38
C ASP A 11 -15.50 -13.25 -16.02
N ASP A 12 -14.64 -12.40 -16.62
CA ASP A 12 -13.45 -12.83 -17.38
C ASP A 12 -12.12 -12.54 -16.65
N ALA A 13 -12.12 -12.57 -15.31
CA ALA A 13 -10.89 -12.35 -14.54
C ALA A 13 -9.91 -13.53 -14.71
N VAL A 14 -8.65 -13.21 -15.03
CA VAL A 14 -7.57 -14.20 -15.14
C VAL A 14 -7.17 -14.69 -13.74
N PRO A 15 -7.02 -16.02 -13.51
CA PRO A 15 -6.57 -16.53 -12.22
C PRO A 15 -5.18 -16.01 -11.83
N LEU A 16 -5.06 -15.48 -10.62
CA LEU A 16 -3.80 -15.20 -9.94
C LEU A 16 -3.55 -16.32 -8.92
N ILE A 17 -2.58 -17.18 -9.20
CA ILE A 17 -2.19 -18.28 -8.32
C ILE A 17 -1.01 -17.80 -7.47
N THR A 18 -1.17 -17.81 -6.14
CA THR A 18 -0.08 -17.48 -5.23
C THR A 18 0.47 -18.73 -4.56
N LEU A 19 1.80 -18.86 -4.55
CA LEU A 19 2.49 -20.06 -4.11
C LEU A 19 3.63 -19.69 -3.16
N THR A 20 3.74 -20.35 -2.02
CA THR A 20 5.01 -20.38 -1.29
C THR A 20 6.00 -21.31 -1.99
N THR A 21 7.27 -21.14 -1.67
CA THR A 21 8.37 -22.06 -2.03
C THR A 21 8.05 -23.51 -1.63
N ALA A 22 7.47 -23.71 -0.44
CA ALA A 22 7.08 -25.03 0.06
C ALA A 22 5.90 -25.64 -0.72
N GLY A 23 4.91 -24.81 -1.06
CA GLY A 23 3.73 -25.22 -1.84
C GLY A 23 4.04 -25.55 -3.29
N TYR A 24 5.03 -24.88 -3.88
CA TYR A 24 5.34 -24.98 -5.30
C TYR A 24 5.64 -26.42 -5.76
N ALA A 25 6.42 -27.18 -4.98
CA ALA A 25 6.85 -28.52 -5.37
C ALA A 25 5.67 -29.50 -5.53
N ALA A 26 4.65 -29.40 -4.68
CA ALA A 26 3.45 -30.23 -4.78
C ALA A 26 2.52 -29.71 -5.90
N TRP A 27 2.34 -28.39 -5.97
CA TRP A 27 1.46 -27.75 -6.95
C TRP A 27 1.92 -28.01 -8.39
N ILE A 28 3.22 -27.89 -8.69
CA ILE A 28 3.73 -28.03 -10.07
C ILE A 28 3.56 -29.45 -10.63
N VAL A 29 3.45 -30.47 -9.76
CA VAL A 29 3.25 -31.87 -10.16
C VAL A 29 1.79 -32.16 -10.51
N SER A 30 0.84 -31.40 -9.95
CA SER A 30 -0.59 -31.54 -10.28
C SER A 30 -0.99 -30.80 -11.55
N GLN A 31 -0.13 -29.91 -12.07
CA GLN A 31 -0.44 -29.10 -13.24
C GLN A 31 -0.36 -29.90 -14.57
N PRO A 32 -1.12 -29.49 -15.60
CA PRO A 32 -0.97 -30.01 -16.95
C PRO A 32 0.48 -29.90 -17.44
N ALA A 33 0.93 -30.86 -18.25
CA ALA A 33 2.30 -30.92 -18.74
C ALA A 33 2.76 -29.61 -19.45
N ARG A 34 1.83 -28.90 -20.10
CA ARG A 34 2.10 -27.59 -20.73
C ARG A 34 2.54 -26.54 -19.71
N VAL A 35 1.79 -26.40 -18.62
CA VAL A 35 2.02 -25.42 -17.55
C VAL A 35 3.31 -25.77 -16.81
N ALA A 36 3.47 -27.04 -16.42
CA ALA A 36 4.66 -27.51 -15.72
C ALA A 36 5.93 -27.35 -16.55
N THR A 37 5.86 -27.60 -17.87
CA THR A 37 7.01 -27.39 -18.77
C THR A 37 7.32 -25.90 -18.93
N TRP A 38 6.30 -25.06 -19.08
CA TRP A 38 6.47 -23.61 -19.20
C TRP A 38 7.20 -23.02 -18.00
N LEU A 39 6.69 -23.26 -16.79
CA LEU A 39 7.26 -22.70 -15.55
C LEU A 39 8.68 -23.19 -15.27
N ARG A 40 9.00 -24.46 -15.59
CA ARG A 40 10.39 -24.97 -15.52
C ARG A 40 11.31 -24.31 -16.54
N ARG A 41 10.80 -23.97 -17.73
CA ARG A 41 11.59 -23.31 -18.79
C ARG A 41 11.84 -21.85 -18.51
N THR A 42 10.90 -21.17 -17.86
CA THR A 42 11.06 -19.77 -17.42
C THR A 42 11.83 -19.65 -16.10
N GLY A 43 12.05 -20.76 -15.38
CA GLY A 43 12.80 -20.79 -14.13
C GLY A 43 12.02 -20.26 -12.93
N PHE A 44 10.69 -20.39 -12.94
CA PHE A 44 9.85 -19.99 -11.82
C PHE A 44 10.02 -20.98 -10.65
N GLU A 45 10.33 -20.47 -9.45
CA GLU A 45 10.57 -21.26 -8.23
C GLU A 45 9.78 -20.74 -7.01
N ALA A 46 8.77 -19.89 -7.23
CA ALA A 46 7.91 -19.31 -6.19
C ALA A 46 8.64 -18.45 -5.11
N GLU A 47 9.80 -17.90 -5.45
CA GLU A 47 10.48 -16.88 -4.62
C GLU A 47 9.63 -15.59 -4.52
N ALA A 48 9.74 -14.87 -3.40
CA ALA A 48 8.99 -13.64 -3.17
C ALA A 48 9.28 -12.58 -4.24
N GLY A 49 8.24 -11.99 -4.82
CA GLY A 49 8.36 -10.99 -5.88
C GLY A 49 8.62 -11.55 -7.28
N HIS A 50 8.87 -12.86 -7.41
CA HIS A 50 8.93 -13.51 -8.72
C HIS A 50 7.53 -13.92 -9.17
N TRP A 51 7.25 -13.72 -10.44
CA TRP A 51 5.96 -14.07 -11.03
C TRP A 51 6.13 -14.46 -12.49
N GLN A 52 5.14 -15.15 -13.04
CA GLN A 52 5.14 -15.57 -14.42
C GLN A 52 3.73 -15.59 -14.99
N VAL A 53 3.56 -15.00 -16.18
CA VAL A 53 2.40 -15.23 -17.05
C VAL A 53 2.52 -16.61 -17.68
N VAL A 54 1.46 -17.41 -17.58
CA VAL A 54 1.33 -18.71 -18.24
C VAL A 54 0.41 -18.56 -19.44
N PRO A 55 0.88 -18.81 -20.67
CA PRO A 55 0.06 -18.66 -21.87
C PRO A 55 -0.93 -19.81 -22.04
N GLU A 56 -2.08 -19.51 -22.63
CA GLU A 56 -3.01 -20.49 -23.18
C GLU A 56 -2.61 -20.89 -24.62
N VAL A 57 -3.20 -21.98 -25.13
CA VAL A 57 -2.91 -22.53 -26.47
C VAL A 57 -3.19 -21.54 -27.60
N ASP A 58 -4.18 -20.65 -27.43
CA ASP A 58 -4.57 -19.63 -28.41
C ASP A 58 -3.73 -18.34 -28.31
N GLY A 59 -2.84 -18.25 -27.32
CA GLY A 59 -1.98 -17.09 -27.09
C GLY A 59 -2.53 -16.09 -26.07
N ASP A 60 -3.69 -16.35 -25.47
CA ASP A 60 -4.21 -15.56 -24.35
C ASP A 60 -3.48 -15.93 -23.03
N ILE A 61 -3.80 -15.25 -21.93
CA ILE A 61 -3.25 -15.51 -20.60
C ILE A 61 -4.15 -16.53 -19.88
N ALA A 62 -3.61 -17.75 -19.66
CA ALA A 62 -4.32 -18.78 -18.90
C ALA A 62 -4.34 -18.47 -17.39
N MET A 63 -3.24 -17.97 -16.84
CA MET A 63 -3.08 -17.58 -15.44
C MET A 63 -1.83 -16.74 -15.24
N VAL A 64 -1.76 -16.04 -14.10
CA VAL A 64 -0.54 -15.49 -13.55
C VAL A 64 -0.18 -16.27 -12.30
N VAL A 65 1.05 -16.77 -12.19
CA VAL A 65 1.57 -17.36 -10.95
C VAL A 65 2.49 -16.36 -10.27
N ALA A 66 2.37 -16.21 -8.95
CA ALA A 66 3.19 -15.32 -8.14
C ALA A 66 3.78 -16.07 -6.94
N GLY A 67 5.08 -15.94 -6.77
CA GLY A 67 5.82 -16.49 -5.66
C GLY A 67 5.71 -15.60 -4.42
N LEU A 68 5.40 -16.20 -3.29
CA LEU A 68 5.30 -15.51 -2.01
C LEU A 68 6.54 -15.69 -1.13
N GLY A 69 7.47 -16.58 -1.50
CA GLY A 69 8.61 -16.96 -0.68
C GLY A 69 8.22 -17.83 0.52
N ASP A 70 9.13 -17.95 1.49
CA ASP A 70 8.91 -18.71 2.74
C ASP A 70 8.06 -17.94 3.76
N THR A 71 8.13 -16.60 3.73
CA THR A 71 7.44 -15.71 4.66
C THR A 71 6.63 -14.66 3.89
N PRO A 72 5.42 -15.01 3.43
CA PRO A 72 4.58 -14.10 2.68
C PRO A 72 4.32 -12.80 3.44
N ASP A 73 4.52 -11.67 2.76
CA ASP A 73 4.17 -10.36 3.27
C ASP A 73 3.50 -9.51 2.18
N LEU A 74 3.23 -8.25 2.50
CA LEU A 74 2.57 -7.34 1.55
C LEU A 74 3.43 -7.05 0.31
N TRP A 75 4.75 -7.21 0.38
CA TRP A 75 5.68 -6.90 -0.70
C TRP A 75 5.85 -8.06 -1.68
N SER A 76 5.57 -9.29 -1.24
CA SER A 76 5.66 -10.51 -2.06
C SER A 76 4.95 -10.40 -3.42
N ALA A 77 3.87 -9.62 -3.50
CA ALA A 77 3.07 -9.44 -4.73
C ALA A 77 2.90 -7.96 -5.15
N ALA A 78 3.57 -7.00 -4.48
CA ALA A 78 3.30 -5.58 -4.65
C ALA A 78 3.78 -4.98 -6.00
N SER A 79 4.67 -5.66 -6.73
CA SER A 79 5.15 -5.18 -8.03
C SER A 79 4.17 -5.48 -9.17
N LEU A 80 3.41 -6.59 -9.05
CA LEU A 80 2.52 -7.13 -10.09
C LEU A 80 1.65 -6.10 -10.80
N PRO A 81 0.93 -5.18 -10.10
CA PRO A 81 0.03 -4.27 -10.78
C PRO A 81 0.73 -3.43 -11.86
N SER A 82 2.01 -3.10 -11.66
CA SER A 82 2.77 -2.23 -12.56
C SER A 82 3.50 -2.96 -13.70
N GLU A 83 3.64 -4.28 -13.59
CA GLU A 83 4.42 -5.11 -14.51
C GLU A 83 3.54 -5.93 -15.46
N LEU A 84 2.27 -6.09 -15.11
CA LEU A 84 1.25 -6.72 -15.94
C LEU A 84 0.56 -5.70 -16.88
N PRO A 85 -0.10 -6.17 -17.96
CA PRO A 85 -0.89 -5.29 -18.85
C PRO A 85 -1.95 -4.49 -18.10
N ASP A 86 -2.13 -3.22 -18.48
CA ASP A 86 -3.02 -2.27 -17.80
C ASP A 86 -4.51 -2.65 -17.86
N ASP A 87 -4.91 -3.47 -18.83
CA ASP A 87 -6.28 -3.97 -19.04
C ASP A 87 -6.53 -5.35 -18.42
N LEU A 88 -5.50 -5.97 -17.84
CA LEU A 88 -5.62 -7.28 -17.22
C LEU A 88 -6.37 -7.17 -15.89
N CYS A 89 -7.48 -7.90 -15.78
CA CYS A 89 -8.19 -8.12 -14.53
C CYS A 89 -7.85 -9.51 -14.00
N LEU A 90 -7.43 -9.60 -12.74
CA LEU A 90 -7.08 -10.86 -12.10
C LEU A 90 -8.02 -11.17 -10.94
N ALA A 91 -8.22 -12.46 -10.64
CA ALA A 91 -8.88 -12.94 -9.44
C ALA A 91 -7.95 -13.86 -8.67
N LEU A 92 -7.74 -13.59 -7.38
CA LEU A 92 -6.94 -14.47 -6.53
C LEU A 92 -7.60 -15.84 -6.43
N ASP A 93 -6.84 -16.89 -6.75
CA ASP A 93 -7.29 -18.26 -6.61
C ASP A 93 -7.64 -18.57 -5.14
N PRO A 94 -8.88 -18.97 -4.81
CA PRO A 94 -9.27 -19.29 -3.44
C PRO A 94 -8.49 -20.47 -2.85
N ASP A 95 -7.97 -21.37 -3.70
CA ASP A 95 -7.16 -22.52 -3.29
C ASP A 95 -5.66 -22.19 -3.20
N GLY A 96 -5.27 -20.95 -3.55
CA GLY A 96 -3.90 -20.45 -3.43
C GLY A 96 -3.45 -20.27 -1.97
N GLU A 97 -2.13 -20.25 -1.76
CA GLU A 97 -1.59 -20.15 -0.41
C GLU A 97 -1.69 -18.72 0.15
N GLY A 98 -2.70 -18.51 1.01
CA GLY A 98 -2.49 -17.98 2.36
C GLY A 98 -2.14 -16.50 2.57
N ALA A 99 -2.53 -15.56 1.71
CA ALA A 99 -2.28 -14.13 2.00
C ALA A 99 -3.30 -13.15 1.39
N ALA A 100 -4.60 -13.45 1.40
CA ALA A 100 -5.64 -12.58 0.81
C ALA A 100 -5.51 -11.09 1.20
N ASP A 101 -5.35 -10.81 2.49
CA ASP A 101 -5.14 -9.44 2.99
C ASP A 101 -3.81 -8.83 2.53
N ALA A 102 -2.70 -9.57 2.63
CA ALA A 102 -1.39 -9.05 2.27
C ALA A 102 -1.25 -8.83 0.76
N VAL A 103 -1.83 -9.71 -0.06
CA VAL A 103 -1.89 -9.56 -1.52
C VAL A 103 -2.75 -8.35 -1.87
N ALA A 104 -3.93 -8.20 -1.28
CA ALA A 104 -4.79 -7.04 -1.55
C ALA A 104 -4.13 -5.72 -1.12
N GLU A 105 -3.50 -5.69 0.06
CA GLU A 105 -2.76 -4.53 0.57
C GLU A 105 -1.54 -4.20 -0.28
N GLY A 106 -0.76 -5.22 -0.65
CA GLY A 106 0.38 -5.12 -1.57
C GLY A 106 -0.03 -4.61 -2.94
N TRP A 107 -1.14 -5.11 -3.48
CA TRP A 107 -1.71 -4.68 -4.76
C TRP A 107 -2.07 -3.19 -4.71
N ALA A 108 -2.81 -2.77 -3.69
CA ALA A 108 -3.20 -1.39 -3.50
C ALA A 108 -1.97 -0.47 -3.35
N ALA A 109 -0.98 -0.88 -2.54
CA ALA A 109 0.26 -0.14 -2.38
C ALA A 109 1.10 -0.09 -3.67
N GLY A 110 1.07 -1.14 -4.48
CA GLY A 110 1.74 -1.22 -5.79
C GLY A 110 1.10 -0.34 -6.87
N CYS A 111 -0.20 -0.09 -6.74
CA CYS A 111 -0.95 0.80 -7.63
C CYS A 111 -0.70 2.29 -7.35
N HIS A 112 -0.17 2.64 -6.18
CA HIS A 112 0.07 4.03 -5.79
C HIS A 112 0.92 4.78 -6.83
N ARG A 113 0.45 5.96 -7.24
CA ARG A 113 1.18 6.89 -8.12
C ARG A 113 1.01 8.31 -7.59
N PHE A 114 2.12 8.97 -7.29
CA PHE A 114 2.10 10.39 -6.93
C PHE A 114 1.90 11.26 -8.18
N THR A 115 0.67 11.70 -8.42
CA THR A 115 0.27 12.39 -9.65
C THR A 115 -0.06 13.88 -9.47
N ARG A 116 0.17 14.43 -8.27
CA ARG A 116 -0.12 15.83 -7.90
C ARG A 116 0.48 16.85 -8.88
N TYR A 117 1.71 16.62 -9.36
CA TYR A 117 2.43 17.55 -10.24
C TYR A 117 2.55 17.09 -11.69
N ARG A 118 2.40 15.79 -11.95
CA ARG A 118 2.54 15.21 -13.29
C ARG A 118 1.56 14.06 -13.47
N LYS A 119 0.75 14.15 -14.52
CA LYS A 119 -0.13 13.04 -14.92
C LYS A 119 0.69 11.86 -15.44
N THR A 120 0.30 10.65 -15.03
CA THR A 120 0.80 9.41 -15.62
C THR A 120 -0.13 8.94 -16.73
N LYS A 121 0.44 8.39 -17.81
CA LYS A 121 -0.32 7.67 -18.85
C LYS A 121 -0.33 6.16 -18.64
N ARG A 122 0.55 5.65 -17.76
CA ARG A 122 0.70 4.23 -17.46
C ARG A 122 -0.34 3.85 -16.41
N GLY A 123 -1.18 2.87 -16.74
CA GLY A 123 -2.14 2.27 -15.83
C GLY A 123 -1.49 1.20 -14.95
N HIS A 124 -2.31 0.25 -14.55
CA HIS A 124 -1.93 -0.94 -13.81
C HIS A 124 -2.99 -2.02 -14.00
N ALA A 125 -2.61 -3.28 -13.89
CA ALA A 125 -3.56 -4.38 -13.79
C ALA A 125 -4.49 -4.19 -12.56
N SER A 126 -5.67 -4.80 -12.61
CA SER A 126 -6.66 -4.77 -11.53
C SER A 126 -6.80 -6.13 -10.88
N LEU A 127 -7.05 -6.15 -9.57
CA LEU A 127 -7.33 -7.36 -8.81
C LEU A 127 -8.76 -7.31 -8.27
N VAL A 128 -9.54 -8.34 -8.56
CA VAL A 128 -10.84 -8.57 -7.92
C VAL A 128 -10.59 -8.78 -6.43
N TRP A 129 -11.36 -8.07 -5.59
CA TRP A 129 -11.30 -8.23 -4.14
C TRP A 129 -11.31 -9.71 -3.74
N PRO A 130 -10.27 -10.20 -3.03
CA PRO A 130 -10.23 -11.59 -2.60
C PRO A 130 -11.40 -11.94 -1.67
N GLN A 131 -11.97 -13.14 -1.82
CA GLN A 131 -13.22 -13.54 -1.14
C GLN A 131 -13.13 -13.53 0.40
N ASN A 132 -11.95 -13.81 0.97
CA ASN A 132 -11.72 -13.92 2.41
C ASN A 132 -10.88 -12.74 2.97
N CYS A 133 -10.97 -11.57 2.36
CA CYS A 133 -10.20 -10.38 2.76
C CYS A 133 -10.95 -9.49 3.76
N ASP A 134 -10.27 -9.00 4.80
CA ASP A 134 -10.74 -7.85 5.58
C ASP A 134 -10.61 -6.58 4.74
N ARG A 135 -11.61 -6.34 3.89
CA ARG A 135 -11.63 -5.18 3.00
C ARG A 135 -11.46 -3.87 3.75
N SER A 136 -12.03 -3.75 4.95
CA SER A 136 -11.98 -2.52 5.75
C SER A 136 -10.60 -2.25 6.33
N GLY A 137 -9.97 -3.28 6.90
CA GLY A 137 -8.60 -3.20 7.41
C GLY A 137 -7.59 -2.96 6.30
N VAL A 138 -7.71 -3.68 5.17
CA VAL A 138 -6.85 -3.47 3.99
C VAL A 138 -6.98 -2.06 3.45
N THR A 139 -8.22 -1.55 3.31
CA THR A 139 -8.47 -0.16 2.88
C THR A 139 -7.78 0.83 3.81
N ALA A 140 -7.97 0.69 5.12
CA ALA A 140 -7.40 1.61 6.10
C ALA A 140 -5.86 1.62 6.06
N ARG A 141 -5.23 0.45 5.98
CA ARG A 141 -3.75 0.34 5.91
C ARG A 141 -3.19 0.87 4.59
N ALA A 142 -3.79 0.50 3.46
CA ALA A 142 -3.38 0.98 2.15
C ALA A 142 -3.50 2.52 2.04
N GLU A 143 -4.60 3.10 2.52
CA GLU A 143 -4.78 4.55 2.55
C GLU A 143 -3.76 5.24 3.46
N ALA A 144 -3.45 4.67 4.63
CA ALA A 144 -2.46 5.21 5.55
C ALA A 144 -1.05 5.22 4.93
N VAL A 145 -0.66 4.13 4.26
CA VAL A 145 0.62 4.03 3.53
C VAL A 145 0.67 5.05 2.39
N CYS A 146 -0.40 5.13 1.58
CA CYS A 146 -0.46 6.07 0.46
C CYS A 146 -0.42 7.53 0.93
N LEU A 147 -1.13 7.87 2.01
CA LEU A 147 -1.09 9.19 2.62
C LEU A 147 0.33 9.53 3.08
N GLY A 148 1.01 8.63 3.79
CA GLY A 148 2.41 8.83 4.18
C GLY A 148 3.32 9.08 2.98
N ARG A 149 3.17 8.31 1.90
CA ARG A 149 3.91 8.51 0.65
C ARG A 149 3.60 9.87 0.01
N ASP A 150 2.34 10.30 0.00
CA ASP A 150 1.94 11.58 -0.59
C ASP A 150 2.49 12.76 0.20
N LEU A 151 2.44 12.71 1.54
CA LEU A 151 3.02 13.73 2.41
C LEU A 151 4.53 13.85 2.20
N VAL A 152 5.24 12.72 2.14
CA VAL A 152 6.71 12.70 1.94
C VAL A 152 7.10 13.13 0.52
N ASN A 153 6.36 12.73 -0.51
CA ASN A 153 6.66 13.08 -1.90
C ASN A 153 6.27 14.51 -2.27
N THR A 154 5.41 15.16 -1.48
CA THR A 154 5.05 16.56 -1.69
C THR A 154 6.27 17.43 -1.41
N PRO A 155 6.77 18.22 -2.39
CA PRO A 155 7.90 19.12 -2.19
C PRO A 155 7.69 20.04 -1.00
N ALA A 156 8.78 20.34 -0.29
CA ALA A 156 8.71 21.11 0.95
C ALA A 156 8.12 22.53 0.77
N GLU A 157 8.04 23.08 -0.44
CA GLU A 157 7.32 24.32 -0.72
C GLU A 157 5.81 24.16 -0.47
N ASP A 158 5.24 23.02 -0.85
CA ASP A 158 3.82 22.67 -0.76
C ASP A 158 3.48 21.73 0.43
N MET A 159 4.48 21.45 1.27
CA MET A 159 4.36 20.64 2.49
C MET A 159 5.16 21.27 3.63
N GLY A 160 4.76 22.47 4.04
CA GLY A 160 5.30 23.14 5.22
C GLY A 160 4.58 22.74 6.52
N PRO A 161 4.93 23.39 7.64
CA PRO A 161 4.30 23.09 8.93
C PRO A 161 2.78 23.26 8.93
N ALA A 162 2.25 24.24 8.19
CA ALA A 162 0.80 24.46 8.07
C ALA A 162 0.13 23.38 7.21
N ASP A 163 0.74 22.96 6.11
CA ASP A 163 0.21 21.90 5.25
C ASP A 163 0.20 20.53 5.96
N LEU A 164 1.20 20.28 6.81
CA LEU A 164 1.24 19.10 7.67
C LEU A 164 0.15 19.15 8.76
N GLU A 165 -0.18 20.33 9.26
CA GLU A 165 -1.34 20.54 10.15
C GLU A 165 -2.65 20.25 9.45
N ASP A 166 -2.85 20.76 8.23
CA ASP A 166 -4.05 20.49 7.43
C ASP A 166 -4.23 18.98 7.21
N ALA A 167 -3.14 18.25 6.95
CA ALA A 167 -3.16 16.79 6.85
C ALA A 167 -3.54 16.11 8.18
N ALA A 168 -3.01 16.58 9.31
CA ALA A 168 -3.36 16.07 10.63
C ALA A 168 -4.82 16.36 11.00
N GLU A 169 -5.33 17.53 10.63
CA GLU A 169 -6.73 17.92 10.84
C GLU A 169 -7.67 17.01 10.03
N ALA A 170 -7.36 16.75 8.77
CA ALA A 170 -8.13 15.83 7.94
C ALA A 170 -8.19 14.41 8.54
N ILE A 171 -7.06 13.92 9.09
CA ILE A 171 -7.03 12.63 9.81
C ILE A 171 -7.93 12.70 11.05
N ALA A 172 -7.81 13.76 11.84
CA ALA A 172 -8.58 13.92 13.07
C ALA A 172 -10.09 13.95 12.82
N GLN A 173 -10.53 14.74 11.83
CA GLN A 173 -11.93 14.81 11.42
C GLN A 173 -12.45 13.44 10.97
N ARG A 174 -11.68 12.72 10.16
CA ARG A 174 -12.07 11.38 9.68
C ARG A 174 -12.17 10.34 10.80
N ALA A 175 -11.28 10.41 11.79
CA ALA A 175 -11.22 9.46 12.90
C ALA A 175 -12.10 9.85 14.10
N GLY A 176 -12.71 11.05 14.09
CA GLY A 176 -13.36 11.61 15.27
C GLY A 176 -12.38 11.89 16.42
N ALA A 177 -11.15 12.25 16.09
CA ALA A 177 -10.09 12.61 17.05
C ALA A 177 -10.12 14.10 17.37
N THR A 178 -9.49 14.48 18.49
CA THR A 178 -9.24 15.88 18.85
C THR A 178 -7.82 16.27 18.43
N LEU A 179 -7.67 17.38 17.69
CA LEU A 179 -6.36 17.95 17.36
C LEU A 179 -6.15 19.26 18.13
N SER A 180 -5.03 19.37 18.83
CA SER A 180 -4.54 20.62 19.44
C SER A 180 -3.28 21.10 18.73
N VAL A 181 -3.16 22.41 18.53
CA VAL A 181 -2.07 23.03 17.80
C VAL A 181 -1.43 24.14 18.62
N ILE A 182 -0.12 24.08 18.78
CA ILE A 182 0.69 25.16 19.38
C ILE A 182 1.65 25.68 18.31
N GLN A 183 1.59 26.98 18.00
CA GLN A 183 2.33 27.57 16.89
C GLN A 183 3.13 28.81 17.27
N GLY A 184 4.26 29.03 16.59
CA GLY A 184 5.07 30.25 16.68
C GLY A 184 5.49 30.57 18.11
N GLU A 185 5.35 31.83 18.53
CA GLU A 185 5.76 32.30 19.86
C GLU A 185 5.02 31.59 21.02
N LYS A 186 3.82 31.03 20.78
CA LYS A 186 3.12 30.25 21.82
C LYS A 186 3.91 29.02 22.26
N LEU A 187 4.77 28.48 21.39
CA LEU A 187 5.67 27.39 21.77
C LEU A 187 6.58 27.76 22.94
N LEU A 188 6.99 29.03 23.09
CA LEU A 188 7.79 29.47 24.23
C LEU A 188 6.96 29.51 25.52
N SER A 189 5.77 30.09 25.46
CA SER A 189 4.89 30.22 26.64
C SER A 189 4.34 28.88 27.11
N GLU A 190 4.14 27.93 26.20
CA GLU A 190 3.61 26.59 26.49
C GLU A 190 4.72 25.55 26.82
N GLY A 191 5.99 25.98 26.92
CA GLY A 191 7.08 25.11 27.38
C GLY A 191 7.75 24.23 26.30
N TYR A 192 7.67 24.61 25.03
CA TYR A 192 8.31 23.96 23.88
C TYR A 192 9.43 24.80 23.22
N PRO A 193 10.45 25.28 23.98
CA PRO A 193 11.46 26.19 23.46
C PRO A 193 12.39 25.56 22.41
N ALA A 194 12.60 24.24 22.44
CA ALA A 194 13.44 23.55 21.46
C ALA A 194 12.80 23.55 20.06
N VAL A 195 11.48 23.32 19.98
CA VAL A 195 10.73 23.34 18.71
C VAL A 195 10.75 24.76 18.12
N HIS A 196 10.54 25.77 18.95
CA HIS A 196 10.65 27.18 18.54
C HIS A 196 12.06 27.50 18.04
N ALA A 197 13.09 27.17 18.81
CA ALA A 197 14.47 27.52 18.49
C ALA A 197 14.93 26.99 17.13
N VAL A 198 14.52 25.76 16.77
CA VAL A 198 14.83 25.16 15.46
C VAL A 198 14.08 25.85 14.33
N GLY A 199 12.77 26.08 14.48
CA GLY A 199 11.94 26.58 13.38
C GLY A 199 11.88 28.10 13.21
N ARG A 200 12.29 28.89 14.21
CA ARG A 200 12.11 30.36 14.21
C ARG A 200 12.78 31.11 13.06
N ALA A 201 13.76 30.49 12.39
CA ALA A 201 14.47 31.10 11.27
C ALA A 201 13.71 31.01 9.95
N SER A 202 12.71 30.12 9.86
CA SER A 202 11.84 29.98 8.70
C SER A 202 10.81 31.10 8.62
N ALA A 203 10.45 31.52 7.41
CA ALA A 203 9.28 32.39 7.19
C ALA A 203 7.95 31.69 7.54
N ARG A 204 7.95 30.35 7.58
CA ARG A 204 6.80 29.52 7.95
C ARG A 204 6.93 29.13 9.43
N PRO A 205 6.01 29.54 10.31
CA PRO A 205 6.17 29.40 11.75
C PRO A 205 6.18 27.92 12.18
N PRO A 206 7.03 27.53 13.16
CA PRO A 206 7.02 26.17 13.72
C PRO A 206 5.73 25.87 14.46
N ARG A 207 5.40 24.58 14.52
CA ARG A 207 4.16 24.07 15.12
C ARG A 207 4.43 22.77 15.90
N LEU A 208 3.66 22.56 16.96
CA LEU A 208 3.48 21.28 17.63
C LEU A 208 2.03 20.85 17.42
N LEU A 209 1.84 19.64 16.89
CA LEU A 209 0.55 19.04 16.64
C LEU A 209 0.35 17.91 17.65
N ASP A 210 -0.78 17.92 18.36
CA ASP A 210 -1.13 16.91 19.37
C ASP A 210 -2.52 16.34 19.08
N LEU A 211 -2.56 15.08 18.63
CA LEU A 211 -3.79 14.40 18.21
C LEU A 211 -4.15 13.30 19.22
N HIS A 212 -5.37 13.39 19.76
CA HIS A 212 -5.91 12.46 20.76
C HIS A 212 -7.11 11.70 20.21
N TRP A 213 -7.06 10.38 20.31
CA TRP A 213 -8.13 9.47 19.89
C TRP A 213 -8.16 8.23 20.79
N GLY A 214 -9.35 7.66 20.97
CA GLY A 214 -9.57 6.45 21.77
C GLY A 214 -10.42 6.71 23.01
N ARG A 215 -10.49 5.71 23.91
CA ARG A 215 -11.26 5.80 25.15
C ARG A 215 -10.36 6.26 26.31
N ASP A 216 -10.92 7.05 27.22
CA ASP A 216 -10.20 7.58 28.39
C ASP A 216 -9.66 6.49 29.34
N ASP A 217 -10.29 5.32 29.35
CA ASP A 217 -9.96 4.19 30.23
C ASP A 217 -9.06 3.13 29.56
N ALA A 218 -8.70 3.33 28.28
CA ALA A 218 -7.82 2.42 27.57
C ALA A 218 -6.33 2.67 27.95
N PRO A 219 -5.45 1.67 27.79
CA PRO A 219 -4.01 1.88 27.92
C PRO A 219 -3.53 2.99 26.97
N ARG A 220 -2.74 3.92 27.50
CA ARG A 220 -2.22 5.04 26.72
C ARG A 220 -1.06 4.59 25.85
N VAL A 221 -1.14 4.90 24.55
CA VAL A 221 -0.05 4.76 23.60
C VAL A 221 0.20 6.13 22.98
N THR A 222 1.44 6.61 23.04
CA THR A 222 1.83 7.91 22.44
C THR A 222 2.85 7.65 21.35
N LEU A 223 2.54 8.12 20.14
CA LEU A 223 3.44 8.10 18.99
C LEU A 223 4.01 9.51 18.80
N VAL A 224 5.33 9.62 18.60
CA VAL A 224 6.01 10.91 18.39
C VAL A 224 6.73 10.85 17.05
N GLY A 225 6.41 11.80 16.15
CA GLY A 225 7.00 11.90 14.82
C GLY A 225 7.83 13.18 14.65
N LYS A 226 9.01 13.07 14.04
CA LYS A 226 9.81 14.24 13.61
C LYS A 226 9.11 14.89 12.39
N GLY A 227 8.59 16.11 12.55
CA GLY A 227 7.91 16.88 11.50
C GLY A 227 8.76 17.98 10.85
N VAL A 228 10.06 17.77 10.65
CA VAL A 228 10.91 18.76 9.97
C VAL A 228 10.63 18.71 8.47
N CYS A 229 9.92 19.72 7.96
CA CYS A 229 9.43 19.76 6.59
C CYS A 229 10.55 20.00 5.55
N PHE A 230 11.65 20.64 5.94
CA PHE A 230 12.83 20.86 5.13
C PHE A 230 14.06 20.95 6.03
N ASP A 231 15.12 20.21 5.68
CA ASP A 231 16.41 20.12 6.38
C ASP A 231 17.51 20.01 5.31
#